data_AF-A0A397FYP1-F1
#
_entry.id   AF-A0A397FYP1-F1
#
_cell.length_a   1.000
_cell.length_b   1.000
_cell.length_c   1.000
_cell.angle_alpha   90.00
_cell.angle_beta   90.00
_cell.angle_gamma   90.00
#
_symmetry.space_group_name_H-M   'P 1'
#
loop_
_entity.id
_entity.type
_entity.pdbx_description
1 polymer ?
#
loop_
_entity_poly.entity_id
_entity_poly.type
_entity_poly.pdbx_seq_one_letter_code
_entity_poly.pdbx_strand_id
1 'polypeptide(L)'
;METLVERSYSKIRKLTGRAQKELRDALDGVLAKIAGKTARPDEAEIFYPLCLAILGRQPKQASQALDCIEKLISYGYLRGAGPVDAATMAKLPLKEKDEDAAKVTLMDAIVTCICSCNDHHDEEVQLQVLKAVLQAVTSRTCEVHEHSLLKSVRACYHIHLVSKNTMNQTVAKATLQQMVNVVFQRMEHMEETLHANDVAAVPPPPEAVASVEVREDSNHSLPDDAADGVDAAEKAESDHAMYPDVARTLHLHAAVLHRVHTRLANSSTADLVSDDIDPSSSPAPTTTTTSAPTSTSHAPSTFPSLYHKDAFLLFRSLCRISMRSLAEDSAAAATAMTSSSSSAAATSAGPPQGSDDPFAFQSKLVSLDLLLSILNGGGPTFRDRFVTLIKQYLCVSLLQNCTSNYTQIVELSLRVFVVLIAQFKAHLKSEMEVFITHIFLGLLESDNSSLEHKLLVLEVLKQICLDGSILGEIFLNYDCDWNSMDLFKRIVDAISKIAKGGKKSFESTQPTSSNAAKQASKVQDTALVVKGIVDLIVQI
;
A
#
# COMPACT_ATOMS: atom_id res chain seq x y z
N MET A 1 8.03 32.26 -17.53
CA MET A 1 9.15 31.78 -16.69
C MET A 1 9.88 32.95 -16.04
N GLU A 2 10.53 33.82 -16.82
CA GLU A 2 11.43 34.89 -16.32
C GLU A 2 10.80 35.79 -15.26
N THR A 3 9.60 36.32 -15.49
CA THR A 3 8.90 37.19 -14.52
C THR A 3 8.61 36.49 -13.18
N LEU A 4 8.35 35.18 -13.20
CA LEU A 4 8.12 34.39 -11.99
C LEU A 4 9.43 34.25 -11.20
N VAL A 5 10.50 33.86 -11.89
CA VAL A 5 11.84 33.69 -11.31
C VAL A 5 12.35 35.02 -10.76
N GLU A 6 12.28 36.10 -11.55
CA GLU A 6 12.71 37.44 -11.16
C GLU A 6 11.98 37.93 -9.90
N ARG A 7 10.65 37.76 -9.84
CA ARG A 7 9.85 38.15 -8.68
C ARG A 7 10.21 37.34 -7.44
N SER A 8 10.32 36.02 -7.57
CA SER A 8 10.68 35.15 -6.45
C SER A 8 12.09 35.43 -5.95
N TYR A 9 13.06 35.59 -6.85
CA TYR A 9 14.46 35.77 -6.51
C TYR A 9 14.68 37.14 -5.90
N SER A 10 14.03 38.18 -6.40
CA SER A 10 14.04 39.50 -5.80
C SER A 10 13.52 39.48 -4.35
N LYS A 11 12.49 38.70 -4.06
CA LYS A 11 11.98 38.53 -2.69
C LYS A 11 12.98 37.81 -1.80
N ILE A 12 13.52 36.67 -2.25
CA ILE A 12 14.52 35.90 -1.48
C ILE A 12 15.75 36.77 -1.24
N ARG A 13 16.24 37.45 -2.27
CA ARG A 13 17.44 38.31 -2.22
C ARG A 13 17.32 39.46 -1.22
N LYS A 14 16.13 40.03 -1.03
CA LYS A 14 15.83 41.04 -0.01
C LYS A 14 15.91 40.48 1.42
N LEU A 15 15.64 39.19 1.59
CA LEU A 15 15.75 38.48 2.86
C LEU A 15 17.16 37.90 3.10
N THR A 16 18.01 37.87 2.07
CA THR A 16 19.35 37.28 2.14
C THR A 16 20.37 38.24 2.74
N GLY A 17 20.89 37.87 3.92
CA GLY A 17 21.88 38.66 4.64
C GLY A 17 23.30 38.55 4.07
N ARG A 18 24.24 39.34 4.61
CA ARG A 18 25.65 39.34 4.16
C ARG A 18 26.37 38.02 4.42
N ALA A 19 25.98 37.29 5.46
CA ALA A 19 26.58 35.99 5.79
C ALA A 19 26.31 34.92 4.71
N GLN A 20 25.19 35.02 3.99
CA GLN A 20 24.78 34.07 2.94
C GLN A 20 25.37 34.48 1.59
N LYS A 21 26.71 34.56 1.48
CA LYS A 21 27.38 35.04 0.26
C LYS A 21 27.04 34.17 -0.97
N GLU A 22 27.15 32.86 -0.83
CA GLU A 22 26.89 31.90 -1.91
C GLU A 22 25.48 32.03 -2.50
N LEU A 23 24.46 32.13 -1.64
CA LEU A 23 23.08 32.33 -2.07
C LEU A 23 22.88 33.69 -2.76
N ARG A 24 23.52 34.77 -2.29
CA ARG A 24 23.45 36.08 -2.95
C ARG A 24 24.06 36.04 -4.34
N ASP A 25 25.26 35.48 -4.45
CA ASP A 25 26.00 35.40 -5.72
C ASP A 25 25.22 34.54 -6.74
N ALA A 26 24.62 33.43 -6.29
CA ALA A 26 23.79 32.57 -7.13
C ALA A 26 22.49 33.26 -7.62
N LEU A 27 21.78 33.97 -6.72
CA LEU A 27 20.58 34.75 -7.09
C LEU A 27 20.92 35.87 -8.07
N ASP A 28 21.96 36.64 -7.77
CA ASP A 28 22.39 37.79 -8.59
C ASP A 28 22.88 37.32 -9.97
N GLY A 29 23.55 36.16 -10.05
CA GLY A 29 23.98 35.54 -11.30
C GLY A 29 22.83 35.19 -12.24
N VAL A 30 21.77 34.55 -11.72
CA VAL A 30 20.58 34.21 -12.53
C VAL A 30 19.81 35.47 -12.94
N LEU A 31 19.63 36.42 -12.02
CA LEU A 31 18.96 37.68 -12.31
C LEU A 31 19.70 38.49 -13.40
N ALA A 32 21.03 38.50 -13.37
CA ALA A 32 21.84 39.17 -14.39
C ALA A 32 21.67 38.53 -15.78
N LYS A 33 21.59 37.19 -15.86
CA LYS A 33 21.31 36.48 -17.13
C LYS A 33 19.93 36.84 -17.70
N ILE A 34 18.90 36.86 -16.85
CA ILE A 34 17.54 37.25 -17.23
C ILE A 34 17.50 38.72 -17.72
N ALA A 35 18.17 39.63 -17.00
CA ALA A 35 18.22 41.04 -17.36
C ALA A 35 19.05 41.31 -18.64
N GLY A 36 20.15 40.58 -18.83
CA GLY A 36 21.09 40.75 -19.93
C GLY A 36 20.57 40.25 -21.28
N LYS A 37 19.49 39.44 -21.32
CA LYS A 37 18.92 38.82 -22.54
C LYS A 37 19.94 38.07 -23.41
N THR A 38 21.11 37.73 -22.89
CA THR A 38 22.21 37.11 -23.66
C THR A 38 22.06 35.60 -23.76
N ALA A 39 21.65 34.93 -22.66
CA ALA A 39 21.37 33.50 -22.63
C ALA A 39 20.32 33.18 -21.55
N ARG A 40 19.32 32.36 -21.90
CA ARG A 40 18.28 31.93 -20.95
C ARG A 40 18.90 30.93 -19.95
N PRO A 41 18.71 31.12 -18.64
CA PRO A 41 19.23 30.18 -17.65
C PRO A 41 18.56 28.81 -17.83
N ASP A 42 19.35 27.75 -17.68
CA ASP A 42 18.84 26.38 -17.74
C ASP A 42 18.12 25.97 -16.45
N GLU A 43 17.53 24.77 -16.42
CA GLU A 43 16.78 24.29 -15.27
C GLU A 43 17.64 24.12 -14.00
N ALA A 44 18.90 23.68 -14.15
CA ALA A 44 19.80 23.46 -13.03
C ALA A 44 20.28 24.79 -12.41
N GLU A 45 20.59 25.77 -13.25
CA GLU A 45 20.93 27.13 -12.86
C GLU A 45 19.77 27.85 -12.18
N ILE A 46 18.54 27.61 -12.63
CA ILE A 46 17.34 28.08 -11.93
C ILE A 46 17.20 27.34 -10.60
N PHE A 47 17.37 26.03 -10.55
CA PHE A 47 17.16 25.28 -9.31
C PHE A 47 18.18 25.61 -8.21
N TYR A 48 19.45 25.82 -8.54
CA TYR A 48 20.53 25.94 -7.55
C TYR A 48 20.31 27.03 -6.47
N PRO A 49 19.97 28.29 -6.80
CA PRO A 49 19.67 29.31 -5.78
C PRO A 49 18.47 28.95 -4.90
N LEU A 50 17.45 28.29 -5.47
CA LEU A 50 16.28 27.83 -4.71
C LEU A 50 16.67 26.71 -3.74
N CYS A 51 17.53 25.79 -4.16
CA CYS A 51 18.09 24.76 -3.31
C CYS A 51 18.84 25.35 -2.11
N LEU A 52 19.72 26.32 -2.34
CA LEU A 52 20.46 27.02 -1.27
C LEU A 52 19.52 27.75 -0.29
N ALA A 53 18.45 28.38 -0.78
CA ALA A 53 17.46 29.05 0.05
C ALA A 53 16.70 28.07 0.97
N ILE A 54 16.38 26.88 0.47
CA ILE A 54 15.71 25.81 1.22
C ILE A 54 16.66 25.23 2.28
N LEU A 55 17.88 24.88 1.88
CA LEU A 55 18.90 24.31 2.79
C LEU A 55 19.37 25.29 3.87
N GLY A 56 19.21 26.60 3.63
CA GLY A 56 19.43 27.63 4.64
C GLY A 56 18.44 27.60 5.81
N ARG A 57 17.31 26.87 5.68
CA ARG A 57 16.26 26.67 6.71
C ARG A 57 15.71 27.96 7.33
N GLN A 58 15.79 29.09 6.62
CA GLN A 58 15.17 30.34 7.02
C GLN A 58 13.70 30.34 6.57
N PRO A 59 12.70 30.43 7.47
CA PRO A 59 11.30 30.16 7.13
C PRO A 59 10.80 30.93 5.90
N LYS A 60 10.98 32.25 5.88
CA LYS A 60 10.54 33.12 4.78
C LYS A 60 11.28 32.89 3.46
N GLN A 61 12.54 32.45 3.52
CA GLN A 61 13.33 32.13 2.33
C GLN A 61 12.88 30.77 1.76
N ALA A 62 12.75 29.77 2.64
CA ALA A 62 12.31 28.43 2.29
C ALA A 62 10.88 28.42 1.73
N SER A 63 9.93 29.12 2.38
CA SER A 63 8.54 29.18 1.89
C SER A 63 8.47 29.82 0.50
N GLN A 64 9.18 30.93 0.26
CA GLN A 64 9.23 31.57 -1.06
C GLN A 64 9.93 30.72 -2.12
N ALA A 65 10.95 29.95 -1.73
CA ALA A 65 11.65 29.06 -2.65
C ALA A 65 10.79 27.86 -3.05
N LEU A 66 10.15 27.20 -2.08
CA LEU A 66 9.24 26.07 -2.32
C LEU A 66 8.00 26.50 -3.14
N ASP A 67 7.46 27.69 -2.91
CA ASP A 67 6.39 28.29 -3.74
C ASP A 67 6.83 28.54 -5.18
N CYS A 68 8.08 28.99 -5.37
CA CYS A 68 8.64 29.16 -6.69
C CYS A 68 8.81 27.81 -7.42
N ILE A 69 9.31 26.78 -6.73
CA ILE A 69 9.47 25.43 -7.30
C ILE A 69 8.12 24.86 -7.72
N GLU A 70 7.11 24.93 -6.84
CA GLU A 70 5.75 24.47 -7.12
C GLU A 70 5.19 25.10 -8.41
N LYS A 71 5.33 26.42 -8.56
CA LYS A 71 4.86 27.15 -9.75
C LYS A 71 5.68 26.84 -11.00
N LEU A 72 6.99 26.64 -10.88
CA LEU A 72 7.83 26.28 -12.01
C LEU A 72 7.46 24.88 -12.54
N ILE A 73 7.16 23.94 -11.66
CA ILE A 73 6.68 22.60 -12.03
C ILE A 73 5.29 22.69 -12.67
N SER A 74 4.34 23.40 -12.06
CA SER A 74 2.95 23.47 -12.55
C SER A 74 2.84 24.11 -13.94
N TYR A 75 3.70 25.08 -14.25
CA TYR A 75 3.79 25.69 -15.57
C TYR A 75 4.66 24.90 -16.57
N GLY A 76 5.27 23.79 -16.16
CA GLY A 76 6.13 22.96 -17.01
C GLY A 76 7.47 23.61 -17.38
N TYR A 77 7.92 24.58 -16.58
CA TYR A 77 9.23 25.24 -16.72
C TYR A 77 10.37 24.48 -16.05
N LEU A 78 10.04 23.60 -15.10
CA LEU A 78 10.99 22.74 -14.40
C LEU A 78 10.52 21.29 -14.60
N ARG A 79 11.15 20.58 -15.54
CA ARG A 79 10.82 19.19 -15.91
C ARG A 79 11.73 18.18 -15.23
N GLY A 80 12.97 18.57 -14.96
CA GLY A 80 13.93 17.78 -14.18
C GLY A 80 14.53 16.57 -14.90
N ALA A 81 14.37 16.44 -16.22
CA ALA A 81 14.93 15.33 -17.01
C ALA A 81 16.45 15.46 -17.27
N GLY A 82 17.03 16.64 -17.00
CA GLY A 82 18.46 16.90 -17.17
C GLY A 82 19.34 16.31 -16.07
N PRO A 83 20.67 16.32 -16.26
CA PRO A 83 21.62 15.91 -15.23
C PRO A 83 21.65 16.91 -14.06
N VAL A 84 22.06 16.42 -12.89
CA VAL A 84 22.34 17.26 -11.72
C VAL A 84 23.75 17.83 -11.83
N ASP A 85 23.92 19.11 -11.55
CA ASP A 85 25.23 19.73 -11.46
C ASP A 85 25.98 19.31 -10.18
N ALA A 86 27.31 19.26 -10.27
CA ALA A 86 28.15 18.80 -9.17
C ALA A 86 27.98 19.64 -7.88
N ALA A 87 27.68 20.94 -8.02
CA ALA A 87 27.45 21.81 -6.87
C ALA A 87 26.16 21.44 -6.13
N THR A 88 25.06 21.19 -6.83
CA THR A 88 23.82 20.67 -6.22
C THR A 88 24.03 19.30 -5.59
N MET A 89 24.74 18.37 -6.27
CA MET A 89 25.01 17.03 -5.71
C MET A 89 25.80 17.09 -4.41
N ALA A 90 26.75 18.02 -4.28
CA ALA A 90 27.52 18.20 -3.05
C ALA A 90 26.67 18.72 -1.86
N LYS A 91 25.50 19.33 -2.13
CA LYS A 91 24.64 19.92 -1.08
C LYS A 91 23.54 18.98 -0.61
N LEU A 92 23.20 17.95 -1.38
CA LEU A 92 22.07 17.06 -1.11
C LEU A 92 22.55 15.63 -0.86
N PRO A 93 21.92 14.88 0.07
CA PRO A 93 22.21 13.47 0.30
C PRO A 93 21.59 12.61 -0.82
N LEU A 94 22.12 12.75 -2.03
CA LEU A 94 21.79 11.93 -3.19
C LEU A 94 22.72 10.70 -3.15
N LYS A 95 22.14 9.51 -2.98
CA LYS A 95 22.93 8.27 -2.99
C LYS A 95 23.17 7.87 -4.44
N GLU A 96 24.42 7.81 -4.86
CA GLU A 96 24.85 6.95 -5.97
C GLU A 96 24.86 5.53 -5.41
N LYS A 97 23.95 4.65 -5.84
CA LYS A 97 24.01 3.22 -5.51
C LYS A 97 24.27 2.43 -6.80
N ASP A 98 25.36 1.67 -6.75
CA ASP A 98 25.84 0.64 -7.68
C ASP A 98 26.43 1.10 -9.03
N GLU A 99 27.45 0.35 -9.49
CA GLU A 99 28.21 0.57 -10.74
C GLU A 99 27.35 0.45 -12.02
N ASP A 100 26.07 0.06 -11.87
CA ASP A 100 25.04 0.02 -12.92
C ASP A 100 23.98 1.15 -12.79
N ALA A 101 24.25 2.19 -11.99
CA ALA A 101 23.30 3.21 -11.57
C ALA A 101 22.56 3.93 -12.72
N ALA A 102 21.23 3.90 -12.64
CA ALA A 102 20.37 4.92 -13.22
C ALA A 102 20.88 6.32 -12.84
N LYS A 103 21.17 7.16 -13.84
CA LYS A 103 21.62 8.54 -13.63
C LYS A 103 20.62 9.27 -12.73
N VAL A 104 21.10 9.76 -11.58
CA VAL A 104 20.32 10.68 -10.73
C VAL A 104 19.89 11.88 -11.57
N THR A 105 18.60 12.14 -11.60
CA THR A 105 18.02 13.22 -12.40
C THR A 105 17.93 14.52 -11.61
N LEU A 106 17.81 15.65 -12.31
CA LEU A 106 17.51 16.93 -11.68
C LEU A 106 16.20 16.86 -10.88
N MET A 107 15.21 16.10 -11.33
CA MET A 107 13.97 15.89 -10.58
C MET A 107 14.20 15.20 -9.23
N ASP A 108 15.11 14.22 -9.17
CA ASP A 108 15.48 13.55 -7.91
C ASP A 108 16.12 14.52 -6.90
N ALA A 109 16.95 15.44 -7.40
CA ALA A 109 17.54 16.52 -6.61
C ALA A 109 16.47 17.50 -6.12
N ILE A 110 15.54 17.91 -6.98
CA ILE A 110 14.43 18.80 -6.64
C ILE A 110 13.56 18.18 -5.54
N VAL A 111 13.09 16.95 -5.73
CA VAL A 111 12.28 16.24 -4.73
C VAL A 111 13.06 16.07 -3.42
N THR A 112 14.32 15.66 -3.48
CA THR A 112 15.16 15.52 -2.29
C THR A 112 15.29 16.84 -1.53
N CYS A 113 15.47 17.96 -2.23
CA CYS A 113 15.53 19.27 -1.63
C CYS A 113 14.20 19.68 -0.98
N ILE A 114 13.07 19.54 -1.68
CA ILE A 114 11.73 19.83 -1.13
C ILE A 114 11.50 19.01 0.15
N CYS A 115 11.75 17.70 0.09
CA CYS A 115 11.51 16.80 1.22
C CYS A 115 12.44 17.04 2.41
N SER A 116 13.57 17.73 2.23
CA SER A 116 14.48 18.08 3.34
C SER A 116 13.87 19.05 4.37
N CYS A 117 12.74 19.67 4.04
CA CYS A 117 11.98 20.55 4.92
C CYS A 117 10.75 19.88 5.57
N ASN A 118 10.60 18.56 5.46
CA ASN A 118 9.44 17.85 6.05
C ASN A 118 9.37 17.92 7.59
N ASP A 119 10.48 18.23 8.25
CA ASP A 119 10.66 18.36 9.70
C ASP A 119 10.80 19.82 10.16
N HIS A 120 10.51 20.75 9.25
CA HIS A 120 10.69 22.17 9.53
C HIS A 120 9.74 22.62 10.64
N HIS A 121 10.23 23.45 11.58
CA HIS A 121 9.44 23.91 12.74
C HIS A 121 8.32 24.88 12.37
N ASP A 122 8.48 25.58 11.24
CA ASP A 122 7.52 26.56 10.72
C ASP A 122 6.41 25.88 9.90
N GLU A 123 5.16 26.19 10.25
CA GLU A 123 3.97 25.56 9.67
C GLU A 123 3.70 25.99 8.21
N GLU A 124 4.11 27.20 7.82
CA GLU A 124 3.97 27.70 6.44
C GLU A 124 4.94 26.94 5.52
N VAL A 125 6.16 26.68 5.99
CA VAL A 125 7.14 25.86 5.26
C VAL A 125 6.61 24.43 5.08
N GLN A 126 6.08 23.80 6.13
CA GLN A 126 5.49 22.46 6.04
C GLN A 126 4.35 22.40 5.00
N LEU A 127 3.45 23.39 5.02
CA LEU A 127 2.37 23.48 4.03
C LEU A 127 2.91 23.60 2.60
N GLN A 128 3.95 24.41 2.40
CA GLN A 128 4.53 24.58 1.08
C GLN A 128 5.32 23.34 0.60
N VAL A 129 5.88 22.53 1.52
CA VAL A 129 6.42 21.20 1.20
C VAL A 129 5.30 20.32 0.63
N LEU A 130 4.16 20.21 1.31
CA LEU A 130 3.01 19.40 0.86
C LEU A 130 2.53 19.82 -0.54
N LYS A 131 2.39 21.13 -0.77
CA LYS A 131 2.00 21.66 -2.09
C LYS A 131 3.01 21.32 -3.18
N ALA A 132 4.30 21.54 -2.91
CA ALA A 132 5.35 21.31 -3.89
C ALA A 132 5.52 19.83 -4.26
N VAL A 133 5.50 18.92 -3.28
CA VAL A 133 5.59 17.47 -3.56
C VAL A 133 4.35 16.94 -4.26
N LEU A 134 3.16 17.42 -3.88
CA LEU A 134 1.93 17.05 -4.56
C LEU A 134 1.99 17.48 -6.03
N GLN A 135 2.40 18.72 -6.30
CA GLN A 135 2.53 19.23 -7.66
C GLN A 135 3.58 18.45 -8.46
N ALA A 136 4.72 18.10 -7.85
CA ALA A 136 5.76 17.29 -8.48
C ALA A 136 5.25 15.91 -8.91
N VAL A 137 4.54 15.21 -8.03
CA VAL A 137 4.02 13.86 -8.31
C VAL A 137 2.83 13.88 -9.26
N THR A 138 1.97 14.90 -9.19
CA THR A 138 0.74 14.93 -9.99
C THR A 138 0.91 15.60 -11.35
N SER A 139 1.96 16.39 -11.57
CA SER A 139 2.20 17.08 -12.84
C SER A 139 2.43 16.12 -14.00
N ARG A 140 1.85 16.42 -15.16
CA ARG A 140 2.09 15.69 -16.42
C ARG A 140 3.32 16.20 -17.19
N THR A 141 3.97 17.25 -16.70
CA THR A 141 5.12 17.88 -17.38
C THR A 141 6.46 17.38 -16.88
N CYS A 142 6.47 16.68 -15.73
CA CYS A 142 7.64 16.06 -15.13
C CYS A 142 7.28 14.67 -14.62
N GLU A 143 8.28 13.84 -14.43
CA GLU A 143 8.12 12.47 -13.97
C GLU A 143 8.90 12.26 -12.67
N VAL A 144 8.23 11.71 -11.66
CA VAL A 144 8.82 11.39 -10.35
C VAL A 144 8.57 9.91 -10.11
N HIS A 145 9.66 9.13 -10.07
CA HIS A 145 9.60 7.68 -10.01
C HIS A 145 10.35 7.13 -8.79
N GLU A 146 10.06 5.87 -8.48
CA GLU A 146 10.77 4.99 -7.56
C GLU A 146 11.12 5.65 -6.21
N HIS A 147 12.41 5.83 -5.95
CA HIS A 147 12.92 6.36 -4.70
C HIS A 147 12.40 7.76 -4.40
N SER A 148 12.35 8.65 -5.39
CA SER A 148 11.89 10.02 -5.23
C SER A 148 10.39 10.09 -4.97
N LEU A 149 9.61 9.20 -5.61
CA LEU A 149 8.19 9.04 -5.31
C LEU A 149 7.98 8.61 -3.85
N LEU A 150 8.66 7.54 -3.40
CA LEU A 150 8.55 7.05 -2.03
C LEU A 150 9.07 8.04 -0.99
N LYS A 151 10.04 8.87 -1.34
CA LYS A 151 10.53 9.97 -0.48
C LYS A 151 9.50 11.07 -0.31
N SER A 152 8.79 11.42 -1.39
CA SER A 152 7.67 12.37 -1.35
C SER A 152 6.56 11.86 -0.43
N VAL A 153 6.16 10.59 -0.59
CA VAL A 153 5.13 9.96 0.25
C VAL A 153 5.56 9.95 1.72
N ARG A 154 6.82 9.61 2.01
CA ARG A 154 7.39 9.67 3.38
C ARG A 154 7.34 11.07 3.98
N ALA A 155 7.67 12.10 3.21
CA ALA A 155 7.61 13.48 3.69
C ALA A 155 6.18 13.87 4.09
N CYS A 156 5.17 13.49 3.29
CA CYS A 156 3.78 13.74 3.61
C CYS A 156 3.32 12.97 4.86
N TYR A 157 3.71 11.70 5.03
CA TYR A 157 3.47 10.95 6.26
C TYR A 157 4.10 11.64 7.47
N HIS A 158 5.37 12.05 7.37
CA HIS A 158 6.07 12.72 8.45
C HIS A 158 5.35 14.00 8.90
N ILE A 159 4.95 14.84 7.95
CA ILE A 159 4.18 16.07 8.25
C ILE A 159 2.82 15.73 8.86
N HIS A 160 2.11 14.73 8.33
CA HIS A 160 0.82 14.29 8.88
C HIS A 160 0.93 13.86 10.35
N LEU A 161 2.01 13.15 10.69
CA LEU A 161 2.20 12.59 12.02
C LEU A 161 2.72 13.64 13.01
N VAL A 162 3.73 14.41 12.62
CA VAL A 162 4.53 15.24 13.55
C VAL A 162 4.08 16.70 13.58
N SER A 163 3.34 17.19 12.57
CA SER A 163 2.90 18.59 12.57
C SER A 163 1.98 18.88 13.75
N LYS A 164 2.14 20.05 14.37
CA LYS A 164 1.26 20.54 15.44
C LYS A 164 0.00 21.22 14.87
N ASN A 165 0.00 21.53 13.58
CA ASN A 165 -1.10 22.20 12.92
C ASN A 165 -2.06 21.17 12.31
N THR A 166 -3.28 21.10 12.85
CA THR A 166 -4.32 20.16 12.39
C THR A 166 -4.74 20.38 10.94
N MET A 167 -4.63 21.61 10.42
CA MET A 167 -4.83 21.90 9.00
C MET A 167 -3.73 21.24 8.16
N ASN A 168 -2.47 21.35 8.56
CA ASN A 168 -1.36 20.69 7.86
C ASN A 168 -1.49 19.17 7.92
N GLN A 169 -1.91 18.61 9.06
CA GLN A 169 -2.19 17.18 9.17
C GLN A 169 -3.29 16.74 8.18
N THR A 170 -4.37 17.52 8.08
CA THR A 170 -5.49 17.25 7.16
C THR A 170 -5.06 17.34 5.70
N VAL A 171 -4.33 18.41 5.35
CA VAL A 171 -3.80 18.62 3.99
C VAL A 171 -2.80 17.51 3.63
N ALA A 172 -1.97 17.06 4.58
CA ALA A 172 -1.03 15.97 4.35
C ALA A 172 -1.74 14.65 4.05
N LYS A 173 -2.82 14.31 4.79
CA LYS A 173 -3.63 13.13 4.52
C LYS A 173 -4.30 13.20 3.14
N ALA A 174 -4.87 14.35 2.78
CA ALA A 174 -5.45 14.56 1.45
C ALA A 174 -4.39 14.48 0.33
N THR A 175 -3.19 15.00 0.59
CA THR A 175 -2.05 14.92 -0.33
C THR A 175 -1.63 13.47 -0.58
N LEU A 176 -1.49 12.65 0.48
CA LEU A 176 -1.19 11.23 0.37
C LEU A 176 -2.23 10.49 -0.48
N GLN A 177 -3.51 10.73 -0.21
CA GLN A 177 -4.63 10.15 -0.95
C GLN A 177 -4.56 10.49 -2.45
N GLN A 178 -4.32 11.77 -2.77
CA GLN A 178 -4.23 12.22 -4.16
C GLN A 178 -3.00 11.64 -4.87
N MET A 179 -1.84 11.58 -4.20
CA MET A 179 -0.63 10.98 -4.77
C MET A 179 -0.84 9.51 -5.11
N VAL A 180 -1.39 8.73 -4.17
CA VAL A 180 -1.68 7.31 -4.37
C VAL A 180 -2.63 7.12 -5.55
N ASN A 181 -3.76 7.84 -5.60
CA ASN A 181 -4.72 7.71 -6.68
C ASN A 181 -4.11 8.04 -8.05
N VAL A 182 -3.29 9.08 -8.15
CA VAL A 182 -2.63 9.45 -9.41
C VAL A 182 -1.62 8.40 -9.86
N VAL A 183 -0.86 7.78 -8.93
CA VAL A 183 0.08 6.71 -9.27
C VAL A 183 -0.65 5.52 -9.91
N PHE A 184 -1.76 5.07 -9.32
CA PHE A 184 -2.54 3.97 -9.88
C PHE A 184 -3.24 4.35 -11.20
N GLN A 185 -3.80 5.57 -11.30
CA GLN A 185 -4.38 6.04 -12.55
C GLN A 185 -3.36 6.11 -13.71
N ARG A 186 -2.11 6.50 -13.42
CA ARG A 186 -1.04 6.51 -14.42
C ARG A 186 -0.63 5.11 -14.86
N MET A 187 -0.62 4.15 -13.92
CA MET A 187 -0.38 2.75 -14.25
C MET A 187 -1.47 2.21 -15.19
N GLU A 188 -2.75 2.41 -14.84
CA GLU A 188 -3.88 1.97 -15.67
C GLU A 188 -3.84 2.60 -17.07
N HIS A 189 -3.61 3.91 -17.15
CA HIS A 189 -3.50 4.59 -18.43
C HIS A 189 -2.31 4.09 -19.27
N MET A 190 -1.19 3.77 -18.62
CA MET A 190 -0.03 3.20 -19.33
C MET A 190 -0.35 1.82 -19.88
N GLU A 191 -1.02 0.96 -19.12
CA GLU A 191 -1.43 -0.37 -19.60
C GLU A 191 -2.38 -0.27 -20.80
N GLU A 192 -3.36 0.65 -20.76
CA GLU A 192 -4.24 0.94 -21.91
C GLU A 192 -3.43 1.32 -23.17
N THR A 193 -2.40 2.16 -23.01
CA THR A 193 -1.55 2.55 -24.16
C THR A 193 -0.70 1.41 -24.69
N LEU A 194 -0.20 0.52 -23.84
CA LEU A 194 0.56 -0.66 -24.25
C LEU A 194 -0.35 -1.62 -25.05
N HIS A 195 -1.56 -1.89 -24.55
CA HIS A 195 -2.53 -2.72 -25.27
C HIS A 195 -2.94 -2.14 -26.62
N ALA A 196 -3.14 -0.81 -26.70
CA ALA A 196 -3.48 -0.16 -27.98
C ALA A 196 -2.36 -0.30 -29.02
N ASN A 197 -1.10 -0.23 -28.59
CA ASN A 197 0.05 -0.39 -29.47
C ASN A 197 0.18 -1.84 -29.97
N ASP A 198 -0.08 -2.83 -29.12
CA ASP A 198 -0.05 -4.25 -29.51
C ASP A 198 -1.12 -4.57 -30.56
N VAL A 199 -2.34 -4.05 -30.39
CA VAL A 199 -3.44 -4.23 -31.35
C VAL A 199 -3.13 -3.54 -32.69
N ALA A 200 -2.51 -2.35 -32.66
CA ALA A 200 -2.11 -1.63 -33.87
C ALA A 200 -0.95 -2.29 -34.62
N ALA A 201 -0.13 -3.10 -33.94
CA ALA A 201 1.00 -3.82 -34.54
C ALA A 201 0.59 -5.10 -35.28
N VAL A 202 -0.65 -5.58 -35.13
CA VAL A 202 -1.18 -6.71 -35.89
C VAL A 202 -1.55 -6.25 -37.31
N PRO A 203 -0.89 -6.75 -38.38
CA PRO A 203 -1.24 -6.36 -39.75
C PRO A 203 -2.69 -6.78 -40.07
N PRO A 204 -3.43 -6.00 -40.88
CA PRO A 204 -4.78 -6.36 -41.27
C PRO A 204 -4.77 -7.73 -41.97
N PRO A 205 -5.77 -8.60 -41.70
CA PRO A 205 -5.89 -9.86 -42.42
C PRO A 205 -6.02 -9.58 -43.93
N PRO A 206 -5.42 -10.43 -44.80
CA PRO A 206 -5.49 -10.20 -46.23
C PRO A 206 -6.95 -10.28 -46.72
N GLU A 207 -7.47 -9.17 -47.24
CA GLU A 207 -8.75 -9.12 -47.94
C GLU A 207 -8.65 -9.83 -49.30
N ALA A 208 -9.44 -10.89 -49.49
CA ALA A 208 -9.97 -11.46 -50.74
C ALA A 208 -10.43 -12.91 -50.44
N VAL A 209 -11.61 -13.44 -50.79
CA VAL A 209 -12.64 -13.10 -51.78
C VAL A 209 -13.91 -13.87 -51.44
N ALA A 210 -15.03 -13.39 -51.98
CA ALA A 210 -16.39 -13.89 -51.82
C ALA A 210 -16.65 -15.37 -52.14
N SER A 211 -17.71 -15.87 -51.50
CA SER A 211 -18.72 -16.84 -51.96
C SER A 211 -18.31 -18.27 -52.31
N VAL A 212 -18.73 -19.22 -51.47
CA VAL A 212 -19.39 -20.45 -51.93
C VAL A 212 -20.57 -20.75 -50.99
N GLU A 213 -21.78 -20.57 -51.51
CA GLU A 213 -23.00 -21.19 -50.99
C GLU A 213 -23.00 -22.68 -51.36
N VAL A 214 -23.18 -23.59 -50.39
CA VAL A 214 -23.81 -24.90 -50.63
C VAL A 214 -24.66 -25.29 -49.42
N ARG A 215 -25.97 -25.04 -49.59
CA ARG A 215 -27.15 -25.88 -49.31
C ARG A 215 -27.16 -26.82 -48.08
N GLU A 216 -28.17 -26.56 -47.24
CA GLU A 216 -28.83 -27.54 -46.38
C GLU A 216 -29.38 -28.71 -47.21
N ASP A 217 -29.19 -29.94 -46.73
CA ASP A 217 -30.19 -31.00 -46.87
C ASP A 217 -30.12 -31.97 -45.68
N SER A 218 -31.31 -32.34 -45.23
CA SER A 218 -31.59 -33.13 -44.04
C SER A 218 -31.43 -34.62 -44.29
N ASN A 219 -30.85 -35.38 -43.35
CA ASN A 219 -31.41 -36.68 -42.90
C ASN A 219 -30.62 -37.35 -41.76
N HIS A 220 -31.32 -37.56 -40.65
CA HIS A 220 -31.53 -38.85 -39.97
C HIS A 220 -30.33 -39.78 -39.67
N SER A 221 -30.01 -39.96 -38.38
CA SER A 221 -30.26 -41.21 -37.60
C SER A 221 -29.25 -41.41 -36.46
N LEU A 222 -29.81 -41.66 -35.27
CA LEU A 222 -29.16 -42.29 -34.11
C LEU A 222 -28.68 -43.72 -34.45
N PRO A 223 -27.84 -44.32 -33.59
CA PRO A 223 -28.41 -45.36 -32.74
C PRO A 223 -28.03 -45.24 -31.25
N ASP A 224 -29.04 -45.46 -30.41
CA ASP A 224 -28.93 -46.05 -29.09
C ASP A 224 -28.32 -47.46 -29.20
N ASP A 225 -27.47 -47.84 -28.25
CA ASP A 225 -27.53 -49.20 -27.71
C ASP A 225 -27.03 -49.24 -26.26
N ALA A 226 -27.72 -50.07 -25.49
CA ALA A 226 -27.84 -50.02 -24.05
C ALA A 226 -26.92 -51.00 -23.29
N ALA A 227 -26.70 -50.67 -22.02
CA ALA A 227 -26.68 -51.53 -20.81
C ALA A 227 -25.89 -52.85 -20.75
N ASP A 228 -24.94 -52.91 -19.82
CA ASP A 228 -24.81 -53.88 -18.70
C ASP A 228 -23.50 -53.51 -17.95
N GLY A 229 -23.28 -53.61 -16.64
CA GLY A 229 -23.91 -54.36 -15.56
C GLY A 229 -22.80 -54.91 -14.64
N VAL A 230 -22.89 -54.58 -13.34
CA VAL A 230 -22.36 -55.26 -12.13
C VAL A 230 -20.86 -55.26 -11.70
N ASP A 231 -20.67 -54.63 -10.53
CA ASP A 231 -19.99 -55.06 -9.29
C ASP A 231 -18.47 -55.37 -9.23
N ALA A 232 -17.76 -54.57 -8.41
CA ALA A 232 -16.91 -55.08 -7.33
C ALA A 232 -16.56 -53.96 -6.32
N ALA A 233 -17.04 -54.12 -5.09
CA ALA A 233 -16.51 -53.43 -3.92
C ALA A 233 -15.37 -54.28 -3.31
N GLU A 234 -14.20 -53.70 -3.03
CA GLU A 234 -13.45 -54.05 -1.80
C GLU A 234 -12.30 -53.08 -1.46
N LYS A 235 -12.39 -52.58 -0.22
CA LYS A 235 -11.36 -52.32 0.81
C LYS A 235 -10.14 -51.41 0.56
N ALA A 236 -10.08 -50.44 1.48
CA ALA A 236 -8.91 -49.71 1.91
C ALA A 236 -8.02 -50.53 2.89
N GLU A 237 -6.72 -50.23 2.88
CA GLU A 237 -5.75 -50.24 4.00
C GLU A 237 -4.56 -49.34 3.54
N SER A 238 -4.42 -48.11 4.04
CA SER A 238 -3.77 -47.66 5.28
C SER A 238 -2.23 -47.77 5.28
N ASP A 239 -1.56 -46.65 4.97
CA ASP A 239 -0.50 -46.06 5.81
C ASP A 239 0.25 -44.99 4.99
N HIS A 240 -0.25 -43.75 5.01
CA HIS A 240 0.63 -42.59 4.90
C HIS A 240 -0.06 -41.35 5.47
N ALA A 241 0.40 -40.89 6.62
CA ALA A 241 0.05 -39.58 7.14
C ALA A 241 0.46 -38.51 6.12
N MET A 242 -0.51 -37.85 5.48
CA MET A 242 -0.27 -36.95 4.36
C MET A 242 -1.02 -35.63 4.53
N TYR A 243 -0.53 -34.79 5.44
CA TYR A 243 -0.54 -33.33 5.27
C TYR A 243 0.69 -32.70 5.94
N PRO A 244 1.92 -32.97 5.44
CA PRO A 244 3.10 -32.23 5.85
C PRO A 244 3.05 -30.75 5.41
N ASP A 245 2.17 -30.37 4.46
CA ASP A 245 2.13 -29.04 3.85
C ASP A 245 1.27 -27.98 4.58
N VAL A 246 0.34 -28.38 5.46
CA VAL A 246 -0.41 -27.41 6.29
C VAL A 246 0.44 -26.99 7.50
N ALA A 247 1.15 -27.93 8.11
CA ALA A 247 2.16 -27.63 9.13
C ALA A 247 3.38 -26.91 8.53
N ARG A 248 3.79 -27.21 7.28
CA ARG A 248 4.79 -26.42 6.55
C ARG A 248 4.28 -25.04 6.19
N THR A 249 3.02 -24.84 5.83
CA THR A 249 2.50 -23.51 5.52
C THR A 249 2.38 -22.66 6.79
N LEU A 250 2.05 -23.25 7.94
CA LEU A 250 2.10 -22.59 9.25
C LEU A 250 3.52 -22.42 9.82
N HIS A 251 4.45 -23.37 9.62
CA HIS A 251 5.86 -23.24 10.05
C HIS A 251 6.69 -22.38 9.10
N LEU A 252 6.39 -22.38 7.80
CA LEU A 252 6.90 -21.44 6.82
C LEU A 252 6.23 -20.08 7.04
N HIS A 253 4.97 -19.99 7.48
CA HIS A 253 4.39 -18.74 8.00
C HIS A 253 5.10 -18.28 9.26
N ALA A 254 5.40 -19.15 10.23
CA ALA A 254 6.14 -18.76 11.43
C ALA A 254 7.60 -18.40 11.11
N ALA A 255 8.24 -19.05 10.13
CA ALA A 255 9.61 -18.75 9.70
C ALA A 255 9.70 -17.58 8.72
N VAL A 256 8.67 -17.34 7.89
CA VAL A 256 8.53 -16.15 7.03
C VAL A 256 8.05 -14.98 7.87
N LEU A 257 7.07 -15.13 8.76
CA LEU A 257 6.75 -14.13 9.79
C LEU A 257 7.95 -13.91 10.69
N HIS A 258 8.73 -14.89 11.12
CA HIS A 258 9.95 -14.64 11.89
C HIS A 258 11.03 -13.98 11.03
N ARG A 259 11.27 -14.38 9.77
CA ARG A 259 12.22 -13.71 8.87
C ARG A 259 11.77 -12.30 8.46
N VAL A 260 10.47 -12.07 8.29
CA VAL A 260 9.84 -10.78 8.01
C VAL A 260 9.86 -9.94 9.28
N HIS A 261 9.45 -10.44 10.44
CA HIS A 261 9.47 -9.76 11.75
C HIS A 261 10.89 -9.44 12.22
N THR A 262 11.87 -10.34 12.07
CA THR A 262 13.30 -10.09 12.36
C THR A 262 13.94 -9.12 11.36
N ARG A 263 13.47 -9.05 10.10
CA ARG A 263 13.88 -8.00 9.13
C ARG A 263 13.10 -6.68 9.31
N LEU A 264 11.87 -6.71 9.83
CA LEU A 264 10.99 -5.56 10.09
C LEU A 264 11.31 -4.88 11.42
N ALA A 265 11.80 -5.60 12.42
CA ALA A 265 12.21 -5.06 13.72
C ALA A 265 13.36 -4.04 13.63
N ASN A 266 14.10 -4.02 12.52
CA ASN A 266 15.13 -3.02 12.24
C ASN A 266 14.67 -1.92 11.26
N SER A 267 13.40 -1.93 10.83
CA SER A 267 12.92 -1.09 9.73
C SER A 267 12.40 0.27 10.21
N SER A 268 13.31 1.24 10.30
CA SER A 268 12.93 2.65 10.46
C SER A 268 12.23 3.17 9.19
N THR A 269 11.61 4.36 9.23
CA THR A 269 11.13 5.07 8.02
C THR A 269 12.25 5.32 6.98
N ALA A 270 13.51 5.10 7.33
CA ALA A 270 14.66 5.20 6.42
C ALA A 270 14.75 4.06 5.39
N ASP A 271 14.08 2.91 5.60
CA ASP A 271 14.32 1.68 4.81
C ASP A 271 13.45 1.45 3.56
N LEU A 272 12.65 2.42 3.09
CA LEU A 272 11.95 2.24 1.79
C LEU A 272 12.88 2.33 0.56
N VAL A 273 14.15 1.93 0.68
CA VAL A 273 15.19 1.97 -0.38
C VAL A 273 16.09 0.72 -0.40
N SER A 274 15.84 -0.26 0.48
CA SER A 274 16.69 -1.46 0.54
C SER A 274 15.83 -2.68 0.78
N ASP A 275 15.32 -3.25 -0.31
CA ASP A 275 15.03 -4.68 -0.47
C ASP A 275 14.39 -4.86 -1.85
N ASP A 276 15.23 -4.88 -2.88
CA ASP A 276 14.97 -5.65 -4.09
C ASP A 276 15.26 -7.11 -3.73
N ILE A 277 14.19 -7.86 -3.49
CA ILE A 277 14.25 -9.33 -3.50
C ILE A 277 13.38 -9.75 -4.66
N ASP A 278 14.05 -10.26 -5.68
CA ASP A 278 13.49 -10.90 -6.86
C ASP A 278 12.56 -12.05 -6.45
N PRO A 279 11.27 -12.05 -6.84
CA PRO A 279 10.33 -13.10 -6.44
C PRO A 279 10.40 -14.36 -7.33
N SER A 280 11.43 -14.51 -8.19
CA SER A 280 11.52 -15.66 -9.10
C SER A 280 12.79 -16.52 -8.94
N SER A 281 12.97 -17.14 -7.77
CA SER A 281 13.92 -18.27 -7.65
C SER A 281 13.22 -19.53 -7.13
N SER A 282 12.75 -20.35 -8.06
CA SER A 282 12.67 -21.80 -7.88
C SER A 282 13.39 -22.49 -9.04
N PRO A 283 14.13 -23.58 -8.77
CA PRO A 283 15.11 -24.12 -9.71
C PRO A 283 14.42 -25.02 -10.74
N ALA A 284 14.57 -24.69 -12.02
CA ALA A 284 14.30 -25.63 -13.11
C ALA A 284 15.61 -26.36 -13.52
N PRO A 285 15.55 -27.64 -13.91
CA PRO A 285 16.73 -28.48 -14.04
C PRO A 285 17.51 -28.19 -15.34
N THR A 286 18.82 -28.35 -15.24
CA THR A 286 19.83 -28.22 -16.29
C THR A 286 19.59 -29.14 -17.50
N THR A 287 19.61 -28.55 -18.70
CA THR A 287 20.12 -29.22 -19.91
C THR A 287 20.86 -28.22 -20.83
N THR A 288 22.11 -28.57 -21.14
CA THR A 288 22.99 -28.05 -22.22
C THR A 288 22.33 -28.28 -23.59
N THR A 289 22.49 -27.50 -24.68
CA THR A 289 23.73 -27.17 -25.41
C THR A 289 23.46 -26.21 -26.61
N THR A 290 24.42 -25.32 -26.91
CA THR A 290 24.90 -24.80 -28.22
C THR A 290 24.19 -23.68 -29.05
N SER A 291 25.03 -22.65 -29.33
CA SER A 291 25.14 -21.71 -30.48
C SER A 291 24.24 -20.47 -30.61
N ALA A 292 24.91 -19.31 -30.60
CA ALA A 292 24.47 -17.94 -30.90
C ALA A 292 24.33 -17.70 -32.45
N PRO A 293 23.85 -16.55 -32.99
CA PRO A 293 24.33 -15.19 -32.64
C PRO A 293 23.33 -13.99 -32.64
N THR A 294 23.72 -12.98 -31.84
CA THR A 294 23.54 -11.51 -32.02
C THR A 294 22.16 -10.89 -32.24
N SER A 295 21.61 -10.36 -31.13
CA SER A 295 21.03 -9.01 -31.05
C SER A 295 21.18 -8.51 -29.61
N THR A 296 21.65 -7.28 -29.42
CA THR A 296 21.81 -6.59 -28.12
C THR A 296 20.56 -6.71 -27.25
N SER A 297 20.55 -7.64 -26.29
CA SER A 297 19.53 -7.75 -25.25
C SER A 297 20.04 -7.07 -23.98
N HIS A 298 19.57 -5.86 -23.71
CA HIS A 298 19.48 -5.41 -22.33
C HIS A 298 18.62 -6.43 -21.56
N ALA A 299 19.04 -6.83 -20.37
CA ALA A 299 18.26 -7.74 -19.52
C ALA A 299 16.81 -7.22 -19.38
N PRO A 300 15.79 -8.09 -19.44
CA PRO A 300 14.41 -7.64 -19.45
C PRO A 300 14.08 -6.99 -18.11
N SER A 301 13.63 -5.74 -18.13
CA SER A 301 13.03 -5.10 -16.95
C SER A 301 11.83 -5.93 -16.51
N THR A 302 11.82 -6.40 -15.26
CA THR A 302 10.76 -7.25 -14.67
C THR A 302 9.36 -6.59 -14.66
N PHE A 303 9.27 -5.28 -14.94
CA PHE A 303 8.01 -4.52 -15.00
C PHE A 303 7.72 -3.99 -16.42
N PRO A 304 6.44 -3.93 -16.84
CA PRO A 304 6.07 -3.39 -18.15
C PRO A 304 6.40 -1.90 -18.33
N SER A 305 6.39 -1.12 -17.24
CA SER A 305 6.79 0.28 -17.24
C SER A 305 7.19 0.76 -15.84
N LEU A 306 7.81 1.94 -15.76
CA LEU A 306 8.11 2.59 -14.46
C LEU A 306 6.84 2.86 -13.64
N TYR A 307 5.71 3.14 -14.29
CA TYR A 307 4.44 3.35 -13.61
C TYR A 307 3.94 2.08 -12.90
N HIS A 308 4.16 0.90 -13.49
CA HIS A 308 3.88 -0.38 -12.83
C HIS A 308 4.78 -0.61 -11.62
N LYS A 309 6.08 -0.33 -11.77
CA LYS A 309 7.06 -0.45 -10.68
C LYS A 309 6.73 0.49 -9.52
N ASP A 310 6.33 1.73 -9.81
CA ASP A 310 5.91 2.71 -8.82
C ASP A 310 4.69 2.27 -8.02
N ALA A 311 3.63 1.84 -8.71
CA ALA A 311 2.41 1.35 -8.07
C ALA A 311 2.70 0.11 -7.19
N PHE A 312 3.54 -0.81 -7.68
CA PHE A 312 4.00 -1.97 -6.93
C PHE A 312 4.73 -1.58 -5.64
N LEU A 313 5.74 -0.71 -5.75
CA LEU A 313 6.56 -0.27 -4.61
C LEU A 313 5.72 0.49 -3.58
N LEU A 314 4.81 1.34 -4.05
CA LEU A 314 3.91 2.12 -3.21
C LEU A 314 2.93 1.22 -2.45
N PHE A 315 2.26 0.30 -3.14
CA PHE A 315 1.35 -0.66 -2.50
C PHE A 315 2.06 -1.48 -1.43
N ARG A 316 3.21 -2.07 -1.79
CA ARG A 316 4.04 -2.85 -0.86
C ARG A 316 4.43 -2.04 0.36
N SER A 317 4.84 -0.78 0.16
CA SER A 317 5.22 0.12 1.25
C SER A 317 4.04 0.40 2.19
N LEU A 318 2.85 0.66 1.66
CA LEU A 318 1.65 0.92 2.46
C LEU A 318 1.27 -0.30 3.33
N CYS A 319 1.27 -1.50 2.76
CA CYS A 319 1.05 -2.73 3.51
C CYS A 319 2.09 -2.93 4.63
N ARG A 320 3.36 -2.63 4.36
CA ARG A 320 4.42 -2.72 5.38
C ARG A 320 4.22 -1.74 6.52
N ILE A 321 3.82 -0.51 6.22
CA ILE A 321 3.54 0.50 7.27
C ILE A 321 2.34 0.06 8.11
N SER A 322 1.30 -0.51 7.50
CA SER A 322 0.13 -1.02 8.24
C SER A 322 0.41 -2.25 9.10
N MET A 323 1.55 -2.92 8.94
CA MET A 323 1.99 -4.07 9.76
C MET A 323 2.88 -3.71 10.94
N ARG A 324 3.36 -2.46 11.06
CA ARG A 324 4.26 -2.09 12.14
C ARG A 324 3.63 -2.38 13.51
N SER A 325 4.42 -3.01 14.38
CA SER A 325 4.02 -3.36 15.74
C SER A 325 3.91 -2.07 16.56
N LEU A 326 2.82 -1.93 17.31
CA LEU A 326 2.59 -0.76 18.18
C LEU A 326 3.38 -0.85 19.50
N ALA A 327 3.94 -2.02 19.80
CA ALA A 327 4.61 -2.31 21.08
C ALA A 327 6.15 -2.23 21.03
N GLU A 328 6.78 -2.28 19.85
CA GLU A 328 8.23 -2.48 19.74
C GLU A 328 9.06 -1.18 19.61
N ASP A 329 8.48 -0.07 19.14
CA ASP A 329 9.23 1.20 18.97
C ASP A 329 9.36 2.05 20.25
N SER A 330 8.60 1.74 21.31
CA SER A 330 8.80 2.38 22.62
C SER A 330 10.22 2.11 23.17
N ALA A 331 10.82 0.97 22.82
CA ALA A 331 12.18 0.61 23.21
C ALA A 331 13.28 1.28 22.35
N ALA A 332 13.04 1.46 21.05
CA ALA A 332 13.98 2.10 20.13
C ALA A 332 14.03 3.63 20.33
N ALA A 333 12.87 4.28 20.55
CA ALA A 333 12.80 5.71 20.85
C ALA A 333 13.39 6.09 22.22
N ALA A 334 13.22 5.22 23.24
CA ALA A 334 13.84 5.42 24.56
C ALA A 334 15.38 5.32 24.53
N THR A 335 15.94 4.53 23.61
CA THR A 335 17.39 4.36 23.45
C THR A 335 18.04 5.57 22.76
N ALA A 336 17.30 6.28 21.89
CA ALA A 336 17.79 7.51 21.24
C ALA A 336 17.79 8.74 22.15
N MET A 337 17.01 8.74 23.25
CA MET A 337 16.92 9.88 24.19
C MET A 337 17.82 9.77 25.43
N THR A 338 18.57 8.67 25.60
CA THR A 338 19.37 8.40 26.82
C THR A 338 20.88 8.63 26.68
N SER A 339 21.35 9.21 25.58
CA SER A 339 22.79 9.50 25.40
C SER A 339 23.32 10.72 26.19
N SER A 340 22.63 11.17 27.23
CA SER A 340 23.15 12.18 28.16
C SER A 340 22.55 12.08 29.56
N SER A 341 23.09 11.17 30.37
CA SER A 341 23.48 11.40 31.78
C SER A 341 23.48 10.10 32.60
N SER A 342 24.47 10.02 33.49
CA SER A 342 24.81 8.89 34.34
C SER A 342 23.92 8.72 35.58
N SER A 343 23.81 7.46 36.01
CA SER A 343 23.72 6.96 37.40
C SER A 343 22.40 6.31 37.90
N ALA A 344 22.57 5.02 38.23
CA ALA A 344 22.07 4.28 39.38
C ALA A 344 20.60 3.83 39.52
N ALA A 345 20.51 2.56 39.95
CA ALA A 345 19.51 1.90 40.79
C ALA A 345 18.45 1.04 40.07
N ALA A 346 18.74 -0.26 40.07
CA ALA A 346 17.78 -1.33 39.84
C ALA A 346 16.88 -1.52 41.08
N THR A 347 15.57 -1.46 40.90
CA THR A 347 14.58 -2.10 41.77
C THR A 347 13.46 -2.70 40.92
N SER A 348 13.08 -3.91 41.32
CA SER A 348 12.12 -4.81 40.70
C SER A 348 10.67 -4.36 40.86
N ALA A 349 9.95 -4.10 39.77
CA ALA A 349 8.49 -4.05 39.73
C ALA A 349 7.94 -4.17 38.29
N GLY A 350 7.37 -5.33 37.94
CA GLY A 350 6.42 -5.56 36.83
C GLY A 350 6.82 -5.19 35.39
N PRO A 351 6.26 -5.85 34.34
CA PRO A 351 6.37 -5.31 32.99
C PRO A 351 5.63 -3.96 32.94
N PRO A 352 6.26 -2.87 32.47
CA PRO A 352 5.58 -1.59 32.32
C PRO A 352 4.49 -1.74 31.26
N GLN A 353 3.24 -1.40 31.61
CA GLN A 353 2.19 -1.17 30.62
C GLN A 353 2.69 -0.07 29.67
N GLY A 354 2.91 -0.46 28.41
CA GLY A 354 3.64 0.33 27.43
C GLY A 354 3.03 1.69 27.17
N SER A 355 3.87 2.70 27.07
CA SER A 355 3.54 3.94 26.36
C SER A 355 3.41 3.60 24.88
N ASP A 356 2.17 3.38 24.42
CA ASP A 356 1.86 3.14 23.02
C ASP A 356 2.41 4.29 22.16
N ASP A 357 3.13 3.98 21.08
CA ASP A 357 3.62 5.01 20.15
C ASP A 357 2.43 5.62 19.37
N PRO A 358 2.03 6.88 19.65
CA PRO A 358 0.88 7.50 18.98
C PRO A 358 1.13 7.65 17.47
N PHE A 359 2.39 7.74 17.04
CA PHE A 359 2.74 7.87 15.63
C PHE A 359 2.56 6.55 14.87
N ALA A 360 2.97 5.42 15.45
CA ALA A 360 2.73 4.10 14.85
C ALA A 360 1.23 3.81 14.69
N PHE A 361 0.41 4.19 15.68
CA PHE A 361 -1.04 4.05 15.61
C PHE A 361 -1.65 4.85 14.46
N GLN A 362 -1.34 6.15 14.37
CA GLN A 362 -1.85 7.01 13.30
C GLN A 362 -1.33 6.60 11.92
N SER A 363 -0.05 6.19 11.82
CA SER A 363 0.54 5.67 10.58
C SER A 363 -0.22 4.46 10.04
N LYS A 364 -0.63 3.56 10.94
CA LYS A 364 -1.40 2.37 10.58
C LYS A 364 -2.78 2.74 10.04
N LEU A 365 -3.51 3.63 10.71
CA LEU A 365 -4.83 4.09 10.26
C LEU A 365 -4.75 4.73 8.87
N VAL A 366 -3.81 5.65 8.65
CA VAL A 366 -3.64 6.31 7.35
C VAL A 366 -3.28 5.29 6.27
N SER A 367 -2.40 4.33 6.56
CA SER A 367 -2.02 3.32 5.57
C SER A 367 -3.17 2.42 5.17
N LEU A 368 -4.00 1.99 6.13
CA LEU A 368 -5.21 1.21 5.85
C LEU A 368 -6.24 2.02 5.06
N ASP A 369 -6.42 3.31 5.36
CA ASP A 369 -7.29 4.19 4.57
C ASP A 369 -6.81 4.33 3.11
N LEU A 370 -5.50 4.50 2.90
CA LEU A 370 -4.92 4.58 1.56
C LEU A 370 -5.05 3.25 0.80
N LEU A 371 -4.85 2.11 1.48
CA LEU A 371 -5.06 0.78 0.90
C LEU A 371 -6.53 0.57 0.52
N LEU A 372 -7.47 1.00 1.36
CA LEU A 372 -8.89 0.98 1.03
C LEU A 372 -9.19 1.82 -0.21
N SER A 373 -8.55 2.98 -0.35
CA SER A 373 -8.68 3.81 -1.56
C SER A 373 -8.19 3.08 -2.81
N ILE A 374 -7.02 2.45 -2.74
CA ILE A 374 -6.45 1.69 -3.85
C ILE A 374 -7.40 0.55 -4.25
N LEU A 375 -7.93 -0.21 -3.30
CA LEU A 375 -8.88 -1.28 -3.63
C LEU A 375 -10.14 -0.74 -4.33
N ASN A 376 -10.66 0.41 -3.91
CA ASN A 376 -11.85 0.99 -4.54
C ASN A 376 -11.58 1.64 -5.91
N GLY A 377 -10.37 2.17 -6.12
CA GLY A 377 -10.01 2.98 -7.30
C GLY A 377 -8.92 2.39 -8.18
N GLY A 378 -8.48 1.15 -7.92
CA GLY A 378 -7.25 0.59 -8.48
C GLY A 378 -7.31 0.28 -9.97
N GLY A 379 -8.48 -0.07 -10.51
CA GLY A 379 -8.66 -0.42 -11.92
C GLY A 379 -8.44 -1.90 -12.25
N PRO A 380 -8.63 -2.31 -13.52
CA PRO A 380 -8.46 -3.69 -13.97
C PRO A 380 -7.01 -4.17 -13.90
N THR A 381 -6.04 -3.36 -14.29
CA THR A 381 -4.61 -3.73 -14.26
C THR A 381 -4.15 -4.05 -12.84
N PHE A 382 -4.61 -3.25 -11.87
CA PHE A 382 -4.41 -3.56 -10.45
C PHE A 382 -5.01 -4.91 -10.06
N ARG A 383 -6.26 -5.18 -10.44
CA ARG A 383 -6.95 -6.44 -10.09
C ARG A 383 -6.22 -7.67 -10.62
N ASP A 384 -5.67 -7.60 -11.81
CA ASP A 384 -5.02 -8.75 -12.44
C ASP A 384 -3.57 -8.92 -11.96
N ARG A 385 -2.81 -7.82 -11.87
CA ARG A 385 -1.35 -7.89 -11.62
C ARG A 385 -0.97 -7.93 -10.14
N PHE A 386 -1.83 -7.48 -9.22
CA PHE A 386 -1.47 -7.35 -7.80
C PHE A 386 -1.89 -8.53 -6.93
N VAL A 387 -2.49 -9.59 -7.48
CA VAL A 387 -2.97 -10.75 -6.73
C VAL A 387 -1.89 -11.32 -5.79
N THR A 388 -0.67 -11.53 -6.29
CA THR A 388 0.44 -12.04 -5.48
C THR A 388 0.81 -11.10 -4.33
N LEU A 389 0.81 -9.79 -4.57
CA LEU A 389 1.12 -8.78 -3.54
C LEU A 389 0.03 -8.69 -2.49
N ILE A 390 -1.21 -8.79 -2.91
CA ILE A 390 -2.37 -8.85 -2.04
C ILE A 390 -2.23 -10.03 -1.08
N LYS A 391 -1.95 -11.23 -1.59
CA LYS A 391 -1.75 -12.42 -0.77
C LYS A 391 -0.59 -12.28 0.20
N GLN A 392 0.56 -11.82 -0.29
CA GLN A 392 1.80 -11.79 0.48
C GLN A 392 1.87 -10.64 1.49
N TYR A 393 1.22 -9.51 1.22
CA TYR A 393 1.36 -8.31 2.04
C TYR A 393 0.03 -7.84 2.63
N LEU A 394 -1.02 -7.68 1.82
CA LEU A 394 -2.29 -7.12 2.31
C LEU A 394 -3.00 -8.12 3.23
N CYS A 395 -3.15 -9.38 2.82
CA CYS A 395 -3.77 -10.42 3.64
C CYS A 395 -3.02 -10.60 4.96
N VAL A 396 -1.68 -10.66 4.93
CA VAL A 396 -0.87 -10.73 6.15
C VAL A 396 -1.09 -9.52 7.06
N SER A 397 -1.15 -8.31 6.48
CA SER A 397 -1.44 -7.09 7.24
C SER A 397 -2.81 -7.12 7.89
N LEU A 398 -3.83 -7.61 7.18
CA LEU A 398 -5.20 -7.68 7.70
C LEU A 398 -5.33 -8.75 8.78
N LEU A 399 -4.67 -9.90 8.65
CA LEU A 399 -4.65 -10.94 9.69
C LEU A 399 -4.12 -10.39 11.02
N GLN A 400 -3.02 -9.65 10.98
CA GLN A 400 -2.43 -9.03 12.18
C GLN A 400 -3.31 -7.91 12.75
N ASN A 401 -3.92 -7.10 11.88
CA ASN A 401 -4.64 -5.91 12.30
C ASN A 401 -6.06 -6.21 12.81
N CYS A 402 -6.72 -7.24 12.29
CA CYS A 402 -8.05 -7.65 12.77
C CYS A 402 -8.02 -8.25 14.19
N THR A 403 -6.87 -8.70 14.68
CA THR A 403 -6.67 -9.14 16.07
C THR A 403 -6.09 -8.04 16.97
N SER A 404 -6.07 -6.78 16.49
CA SER A 404 -5.55 -5.66 17.27
C SER A 404 -6.43 -5.36 18.49
N ASN A 405 -5.83 -4.86 19.57
CA ASN A 405 -6.56 -4.38 20.74
C ASN A 405 -7.29 -3.05 20.50
N TYR A 406 -6.97 -2.35 19.41
CA TYR A 406 -7.60 -1.07 19.08
C TYR A 406 -8.75 -1.28 18.11
N THR A 407 -9.98 -1.04 18.57
CA THR A 407 -11.20 -1.18 17.76
C THR A 407 -11.11 -0.45 16.42
N GLN A 408 -10.56 0.77 16.37
CA GLN A 408 -10.47 1.56 15.13
C GLN A 408 -9.63 0.87 14.04
N ILE A 409 -8.57 0.17 14.43
CA ILE A 409 -7.73 -0.59 13.50
C ILE A 409 -8.51 -1.82 13.01
N VAL A 410 -9.21 -2.52 13.91
CA VAL A 410 -10.04 -3.69 13.57
C VAL A 410 -11.15 -3.30 12.60
N GLU A 411 -11.91 -2.23 12.91
CA GLU A 411 -12.99 -1.71 12.08
C GLU A 411 -12.50 -1.37 10.67
N LEU A 412 -11.41 -0.61 10.55
CA LEU A 412 -10.88 -0.22 9.25
C LEU A 412 -10.32 -1.42 8.48
N SER A 413 -9.66 -2.36 9.17
CA SER A 413 -9.15 -3.59 8.54
C SER A 413 -10.28 -4.48 8.01
N LEU A 414 -11.38 -4.60 8.75
CA LEU A 414 -12.57 -5.31 8.32
C LEU A 414 -13.22 -4.64 7.11
N ARG A 415 -13.26 -3.30 7.05
CA ARG A 415 -13.72 -2.56 5.85
C ARG A 415 -12.85 -2.84 4.63
N VAL A 416 -11.53 -2.87 4.79
CA VAL A 416 -10.58 -3.26 3.72
C VAL A 416 -10.85 -4.70 3.28
N PHE A 417 -11.05 -5.63 4.21
CA PHE A 417 -11.34 -7.02 3.92
C PHE A 417 -12.63 -7.20 3.11
N VAL A 418 -13.72 -6.49 3.44
CA VAL A 418 -14.98 -6.56 2.70
C VAL A 418 -14.78 -6.21 1.22
N VAL A 419 -14.10 -5.09 0.93
CA VAL A 419 -13.81 -4.68 -0.45
C VAL A 419 -12.88 -5.68 -1.14
N LEU A 420 -11.91 -6.21 -0.40
CA LEU A 420 -10.97 -7.21 -0.91
C LEU A 420 -11.71 -8.48 -1.38
N ILE A 421 -12.59 -9.05 -0.57
CA ILE A 421 -13.33 -10.26 -0.95
C ILE A 421 -14.29 -9.98 -2.10
N ALA A 422 -14.99 -8.84 -2.09
CA ALA A 422 -15.90 -8.48 -3.16
C ALA A 422 -15.21 -8.46 -4.54
N GLN A 423 -13.92 -8.10 -4.61
CA GLN A 423 -13.19 -7.94 -5.86
C GLN A 423 -12.21 -9.08 -6.20
N PHE A 424 -11.67 -9.79 -5.20
CA PHE A 424 -10.56 -10.74 -5.39
C PHE A 424 -10.88 -12.18 -4.95
N LYS A 425 -12.11 -12.47 -4.50
CA LYS A 425 -12.53 -13.81 -4.00
C LYS A 425 -12.10 -15.00 -4.87
N ALA A 426 -12.18 -14.89 -6.20
CA ALA A 426 -11.77 -15.94 -7.13
C ALA A 426 -10.31 -16.35 -6.98
N HIS A 427 -9.45 -15.46 -6.47
CA HIS A 427 -8.04 -15.72 -6.24
C HIS A 427 -7.70 -16.00 -4.77
N LEU A 428 -8.63 -15.81 -3.83
CA LEU A 428 -8.35 -15.79 -2.38
C LEU A 428 -8.93 -16.99 -1.62
N LYS A 429 -9.08 -18.16 -2.25
CA LYS A 429 -9.64 -19.37 -1.61
C LYS A 429 -8.91 -19.71 -0.29
N SER A 430 -7.60 -19.88 -0.29
CA SER A 430 -6.90 -20.23 0.96
C SER A 430 -6.93 -19.11 1.99
N GLU A 431 -6.82 -17.85 1.55
CA GLU A 431 -6.80 -16.69 2.43
C GLU A 431 -8.16 -16.47 3.10
N MET A 432 -9.27 -16.59 2.36
CA MET A 432 -10.64 -16.49 2.90
C MET A 432 -10.91 -17.52 3.99
N GLU A 433 -10.47 -18.76 3.78
CA GLU A 433 -10.58 -19.81 4.80
C GLU A 433 -9.87 -19.39 6.08
N VAL A 434 -8.62 -18.95 5.98
CA VAL A 434 -7.83 -18.50 7.13
C VAL A 434 -8.50 -17.31 7.83
N PHE A 435 -8.98 -16.30 7.10
CA PHE A 435 -9.67 -15.15 7.67
C PHE A 435 -10.93 -15.55 8.44
N ILE A 436 -11.81 -16.31 7.80
CA ILE A 436 -13.08 -16.67 8.43
C ILE A 436 -12.81 -17.55 9.65
N THR A 437 -11.95 -18.55 9.55
CA THR A 437 -11.68 -19.47 10.65
C THR A 437 -10.90 -18.85 11.80
N HIS A 438 -9.79 -18.16 11.52
CA HIS A 438 -8.87 -17.69 12.56
C HIS A 438 -9.26 -16.32 13.09
N ILE A 439 -9.87 -15.46 12.27
CA ILE A 439 -10.27 -14.11 12.68
C ILE A 439 -11.74 -14.11 13.06
N PHE A 440 -12.65 -14.46 12.15
CA PHE A 440 -14.07 -14.25 12.41
C PHE A 440 -14.59 -15.23 13.46
N LEU A 441 -14.45 -16.53 13.22
CA LEU A 441 -14.86 -17.55 14.18
C LEU A 441 -14.03 -17.46 15.46
N GLY A 442 -12.71 -17.26 15.33
CA GLY A 442 -11.82 -17.07 16.49
C GLY A 442 -12.24 -15.92 17.41
N LEU A 443 -12.59 -14.75 16.86
CA LEU A 443 -13.06 -13.61 17.65
C LEU A 443 -14.45 -13.86 18.27
N LEU A 444 -15.36 -14.50 17.54
CA LEU A 444 -16.71 -14.80 18.02
C LEU A 444 -16.71 -15.83 19.15
N GLU A 445 -15.92 -16.90 19.00
CA GLU A 445 -15.83 -18.02 19.93
C GLU A 445 -14.98 -17.72 21.17
N SER A 446 -14.01 -16.81 21.07
CA SER A 446 -13.15 -16.43 22.19
C SER A 446 -13.92 -15.65 23.26
N ASP A 447 -13.75 -16.06 24.52
CA ASP A 447 -14.29 -15.35 25.69
C ASP A 447 -13.55 -14.04 26.00
N ASN A 448 -12.32 -13.89 25.50
CA ASN A 448 -11.48 -12.70 25.72
C ASN A 448 -11.74 -11.57 24.72
N SER A 449 -12.52 -11.83 23.67
CA SER A 449 -12.84 -10.82 22.65
C SER A 449 -13.86 -9.82 23.16
N SER A 450 -13.61 -8.53 22.91
CA SER A 450 -14.55 -7.47 23.28
C SER A 450 -15.88 -7.62 22.53
N LEU A 451 -16.98 -7.19 23.17
CA LEU A 451 -18.31 -7.17 22.54
C LEU A 451 -18.30 -6.36 21.24
N GLU A 452 -17.52 -5.27 21.19
CA GLU A 452 -17.39 -4.41 20.03
C GLU A 452 -16.73 -5.14 18.85
N HIS A 453 -15.66 -5.91 19.08
CA HIS A 453 -15.04 -6.72 18.04
C HIS A 453 -16.00 -7.81 17.53
N LYS A 454 -16.74 -8.48 18.43
CA LYS A 454 -17.74 -9.47 18.03
C LYS A 454 -18.83 -8.86 17.14
N LEU A 455 -19.28 -7.66 17.46
CA LEU A 455 -20.27 -6.93 16.66
C LEU A 455 -19.77 -6.55 15.27
N LEU A 456 -18.53 -6.05 15.18
CA LEU A 456 -17.93 -5.72 13.89
C LEU A 456 -17.83 -6.94 12.98
N VAL A 457 -17.42 -8.09 13.53
CA VAL A 457 -17.34 -9.35 12.78
C VAL A 457 -18.73 -9.83 12.33
N LEU A 458 -19.74 -9.74 13.20
CA LEU A 458 -21.11 -10.13 12.85
C LEU A 458 -21.67 -9.27 11.71
N GLU A 459 -21.40 -7.97 11.69
CA GLU A 459 -21.84 -7.10 10.60
C GLU A 459 -21.15 -7.47 9.27
N VAL A 460 -19.87 -7.84 9.30
CA VAL A 460 -19.16 -8.33 8.11
C VAL A 460 -19.74 -9.68 7.63
N LEU A 461 -19.97 -10.62 8.55
CA LEU A 461 -20.59 -11.90 8.21
C LEU A 461 -21.98 -11.74 7.62
N LYS A 462 -22.78 -10.79 8.13
CA LYS A 462 -24.06 -10.42 7.55
C LYS A 462 -23.92 -9.95 6.10
N GLN A 463 -22.95 -9.10 5.81
CA GLN A 463 -22.69 -8.65 4.43
C GLN A 463 -22.30 -9.80 3.51
N ILE A 464 -21.44 -10.72 3.99
CA ILE A 464 -21.06 -11.93 3.25
C ILE A 464 -22.29 -12.82 2.97
N CYS A 465 -23.16 -13.01 3.96
CA CYS A 465 -24.36 -13.85 3.81
C CYS A 465 -25.42 -13.19 2.89
N LEU A 466 -25.47 -11.85 2.84
CA LEU A 466 -26.35 -11.12 1.94
C LEU A 466 -25.86 -11.15 0.48
N ASP A 467 -24.59 -11.41 0.25
CA ASP A 467 -24.02 -11.60 -1.08
C ASP A 467 -24.06 -13.09 -1.47
N GLY A 468 -25.12 -13.49 -2.18
CA GLY A 468 -25.30 -14.86 -2.64
C GLY A 468 -24.18 -15.37 -3.55
N SER A 469 -23.42 -14.49 -4.20
CA SER A 469 -22.27 -14.89 -5.02
C SER A 469 -21.07 -15.27 -4.14
N ILE A 470 -20.76 -14.48 -3.10
CA ILE A 470 -19.71 -14.85 -2.13
C ILE A 470 -20.12 -16.13 -1.39
N LEU A 471 -21.37 -16.21 -0.93
CA LEU A 471 -21.85 -17.35 -0.16
C LEU A 471 -21.85 -18.64 -0.99
N GLY A 472 -22.29 -18.57 -2.24
CA GLY A 472 -22.23 -19.70 -3.17
C GLY A 472 -20.80 -20.16 -3.44
N GLU A 473 -19.85 -19.23 -3.61
CA GLU A 473 -18.43 -19.57 -3.74
C GLU A 473 -17.88 -20.26 -2.48
N ILE A 474 -18.26 -19.81 -1.28
CA ILE A 474 -17.85 -20.49 -0.04
C ILE A 474 -18.39 -21.93 -0.05
N PHE A 475 -19.68 -22.12 -0.29
CA PHE A 475 -20.27 -23.46 -0.28
C PHE A 475 -19.63 -24.40 -1.33
N LEU A 476 -19.43 -23.91 -2.54
CA LEU A 476 -18.84 -24.72 -3.62
C LEU A 476 -17.35 -24.99 -3.40
N ASN A 477 -16.58 -24.03 -2.91
CA ASN A 477 -15.13 -24.16 -2.78
C ASN A 477 -14.72 -24.96 -1.54
N TYR A 478 -15.51 -24.98 -0.46
CA TYR A 478 -15.11 -25.61 0.79
C TYR A 478 -16.00 -26.80 1.16
N ASP A 479 -17.31 -26.61 1.26
CA ASP A 479 -18.23 -27.67 1.71
C ASP A 479 -18.53 -28.72 0.63
N CYS A 480 -18.41 -28.39 -0.65
CA CYS A 480 -18.58 -29.34 -1.76
C CYS A 480 -17.27 -30.05 -2.18
N ASP A 481 -16.13 -29.67 -1.59
CA ASP A 481 -14.83 -30.25 -1.89
C ASP A 481 -14.41 -31.22 -0.77
N TRP A 482 -14.31 -32.50 -1.10
CA TRP A 482 -13.99 -33.59 -0.17
C TRP A 482 -12.66 -33.43 0.57
N ASN A 483 -11.73 -32.63 0.05
CA ASN A 483 -10.43 -32.37 0.66
C ASN A 483 -10.38 -31.05 1.44
N SER A 484 -11.45 -30.27 1.39
CA SER A 484 -11.58 -28.99 2.07
C SER A 484 -12.41 -29.14 3.34
N MET A 485 -12.47 -28.08 4.15
CA MET A 485 -13.25 -28.05 5.38
C MET A 485 -14.69 -27.57 5.15
N ASP A 486 -15.64 -27.96 6.00
CA ASP A 486 -17.03 -27.47 5.95
C ASP A 486 -17.15 -26.00 6.43
N LEU A 487 -16.65 -25.03 5.65
CA LEU A 487 -16.55 -23.64 6.08
C LEU A 487 -17.92 -22.98 6.25
N PHE A 488 -18.85 -23.17 5.31
CA PHE A 488 -20.21 -22.65 5.38
C PHE A 488 -20.93 -23.19 6.62
N LYS A 489 -20.86 -24.51 6.84
CA LYS A 489 -21.44 -25.14 8.03
C LYS A 489 -20.90 -24.53 9.32
N ARG A 490 -19.59 -24.31 9.42
CA ARG A 490 -18.97 -23.68 10.60
C ARG A 490 -19.46 -22.26 10.84
N ILE A 491 -19.68 -21.47 9.77
CA ILE A 491 -20.28 -20.12 9.89
C ILE A 491 -21.70 -20.22 10.47
N VAL A 492 -22.53 -21.11 9.92
CA VAL A 492 -23.91 -21.34 10.38
C VAL A 492 -23.95 -21.80 11.83
N ASP A 493 -23.09 -22.73 12.22
CA ASP A 493 -23.00 -23.24 13.59
C ASP A 493 -22.61 -22.15 14.59
N ALA A 494 -21.61 -21.33 14.26
CA ALA A 494 -21.16 -20.23 15.11
C ALA A 494 -22.26 -19.19 15.31
N ILE A 495 -22.92 -18.76 14.23
CA ILE A 495 -24.05 -17.81 14.30
C ILE A 495 -25.20 -18.41 15.11
N SER A 496 -25.55 -19.67 14.87
CA SER A 496 -26.60 -20.40 15.61
C SER A 496 -26.31 -20.47 17.11
N LYS A 497 -25.05 -20.71 17.49
CA LYS A 497 -24.62 -20.75 18.89
C LYS A 497 -24.75 -19.38 19.56
N ILE A 498 -24.40 -18.30 18.87
CA ILE A 498 -24.55 -16.93 19.37
C ILE A 498 -26.02 -16.56 19.53
N ALA A 499 -26.86 -16.88 18.54
CA ALA A 499 -28.29 -16.65 18.58
C ALA A 499 -28.97 -17.36 19.75
N LYS A 500 -28.59 -18.63 20.01
CA LYS A 500 -29.09 -19.42 21.14
C LYS A 500 -28.52 -18.98 22.49
N GLY A 501 -27.31 -18.42 22.50
CA GLY A 501 -26.55 -18.03 23.69
C GLY A 501 -26.77 -16.59 24.20
N GLY A 502 -27.65 -15.81 23.56
CA GLY A 502 -27.78 -14.34 23.66
C GLY A 502 -27.95 -13.70 25.05
N LYS A 503 -28.01 -14.46 26.15
CA LYS A 503 -27.98 -13.91 27.52
C LYS A 503 -26.66 -14.09 28.27
N LYS A 504 -25.86 -15.16 28.01
CA LYS A 504 -24.66 -15.44 28.81
C LYS A 504 -23.35 -14.92 28.21
N SER A 505 -23.21 -14.88 26.89
CA SER A 505 -21.94 -14.52 26.23
C SER A 505 -21.65 -13.01 26.16
N PHE A 506 -22.61 -12.16 26.54
CA PHE A 506 -22.50 -10.70 26.43
C PHE A 506 -22.53 -9.96 27.78
N GLU A 507 -22.65 -10.67 28.91
CA GLU A 507 -22.75 -10.09 30.27
C GLU A 507 -21.42 -10.04 31.06
N SER A 508 -20.30 -10.51 30.51
CA SER A 508 -19.06 -10.71 31.29
C SER A 508 -18.22 -9.45 31.57
N THR A 509 -18.81 -8.26 31.66
CA THR A 509 -18.10 -7.05 32.12
C THR A 509 -18.92 -6.35 33.20
N GLN A 510 -18.43 -6.38 34.44
CA GLN A 510 -19.07 -5.71 35.57
C GLN A 510 -19.30 -4.21 35.28
N PRO A 511 -20.49 -3.66 35.60
CA PRO A 511 -20.81 -2.27 35.30
C PRO A 511 -20.13 -1.33 36.29
N THR A 512 -19.28 -0.43 35.80
CA THR A 512 -19.06 0.86 36.45
C THR A 512 -20.18 1.81 36.02
N SER A 513 -20.75 2.52 36.99
CA SER A 513 -22.13 3.00 37.04
C SER A 513 -22.52 4.19 36.14
N SER A 514 -21.87 4.38 34.98
CA SER A 514 -22.21 5.50 34.06
C SER A 514 -22.50 5.11 32.61
N ASN A 515 -22.39 3.85 32.19
CA ASN A 515 -22.55 3.43 30.78
C ASN A 515 -23.67 2.40 30.48
N ALA A 516 -24.48 2.01 31.47
CA ALA A 516 -25.47 0.93 31.33
C ALA A 516 -26.52 1.18 30.22
N ALA A 517 -26.96 2.42 30.00
CA ALA A 517 -27.96 2.74 28.99
C ALA A 517 -27.45 2.61 27.54
N LYS A 518 -26.19 3.02 27.28
CA LYS A 518 -25.54 2.83 25.97
C LYS A 518 -25.24 1.36 25.69
N GLN A 519 -24.91 0.60 26.73
CA GLN A 519 -24.62 -0.83 26.62
C GLN A 519 -25.89 -1.64 26.35
N ALA A 520 -27.02 -1.30 26.98
CA ALA A 520 -28.33 -1.91 26.71
C ALA A 520 -28.81 -1.64 25.27
N SER A 521 -28.64 -0.42 24.77
CA SER A 521 -28.94 -0.08 23.36
C SER A 521 -28.09 -0.89 22.38
N LYS A 522 -26.76 -0.96 22.59
CA LYS A 522 -25.87 -1.77 21.74
C LYS A 522 -26.26 -3.26 21.77
N VAL A 523 -26.60 -3.83 22.93
CA VAL A 523 -27.01 -5.24 23.07
C VAL A 523 -28.34 -5.53 22.35
N GLN A 524 -29.28 -4.57 22.35
CA GLN A 524 -30.55 -4.71 21.64
C GLN A 524 -30.37 -4.63 20.11
N ASP A 525 -29.47 -3.77 19.63
CA ASP A 525 -29.04 -3.74 18.22
C ASP A 525 -28.34 -5.06 17.84
N THR A 526 -27.51 -5.64 18.72
CA THR A 526 -26.90 -6.97 18.51
C THR A 526 -27.96 -8.05 18.33
N ALA A 527 -29.00 -8.06 19.17
CA ALA A 527 -30.07 -9.04 19.09
C ALA A 527 -30.86 -8.90 17.77
N LEU A 528 -31.02 -7.68 17.26
CA LEU A 528 -31.65 -7.41 15.97
C LEU A 528 -30.78 -7.84 14.79
N VAL A 529 -29.46 -7.57 14.83
CA VAL A 529 -28.51 -8.01 13.80
C VAL A 529 -28.42 -9.54 13.76
N VAL A 530 -28.24 -10.18 14.92
CA VAL A 530 -28.19 -11.65 15.02
C VAL A 530 -29.52 -12.27 14.58
N LYS A 531 -30.66 -11.68 14.96
CA LYS A 531 -31.97 -12.13 14.47
C LYS A 531 -32.10 -11.95 12.96
N GLY A 532 -31.65 -10.82 12.40
CA GLY A 532 -31.66 -10.59 10.95
C GLY A 532 -30.76 -11.55 10.18
N ILE A 533 -29.60 -11.92 10.73
CA ILE A 533 -28.71 -12.94 10.13
C ILE A 533 -29.35 -14.33 10.23
N VAL A 534 -29.98 -14.68 11.35
CA VAL A 534 -30.69 -15.96 11.51
C VAL A 534 -31.88 -16.05 10.56
N ASP A 535 -32.66 -14.98 10.45
CA ASP A 535 -33.80 -14.90 9.53
C ASP A 535 -33.35 -15.00 8.06
N LEU A 536 -32.15 -14.45 7.74
CA LEU A 536 -31.53 -14.58 6.42
C LEU A 536 -31.03 -16.00 6.14
N ILE A 537 -30.36 -16.66 7.09
CA ILE A 537 -29.88 -18.04 6.95
C ILE A 537 -31.06 -19.03 6.82
N VAL A 538 -32.21 -18.74 7.44
CA VAL A 538 -33.42 -19.58 7.30
C VAL A 538 -34.08 -19.42 5.93
N GLN A 539 -33.80 -18.33 5.21
CA GLN A 539 -34.34 -18.05 3.86
C GLN A 539 -33.46 -18.58 2.72
N ILE A 540 -32.21 -18.92 2.99
CA ILE A 540 -31.25 -19.57 2.08
C ILE A 540 -31.37 -21.08 2.25
#